data_AF-A0A3S1R3Z7-F1
#
_entry.id   AF-A0A3S1R3Z7-F1
#
_cell.length_a   1.000
_cell.length_b   1.000
_cell.length_c   1.000
_cell.angle_alpha   90.00
_cell.angle_beta   90.00
_cell.angle_gamma   90.00
#
_symmetry.space_group_name_H-M   'P 1'
#
loop_
_entity.id
_entity.type
_entity.pdbx_description
1 polymer ?
#
loop_
_entity_poly.entity_id
_entity_poly.type
_entity_poly.pdbx_seq_one_letter_code
_entity_poly.pdbx_strand_id
1 'polypeptide(L)' 'LPTLVIGSGIDLVHPLATARSLADTIPNAAFVEVTPKATDKERHFAEIRAAIGSFLNTNFDNQDQS' A
#
# COMPACT_ATOMS: atom_id res chain seq x y z
N LEU A 1 6.40 -4.39 13.66
CA LEU A 1 4.97 -4.44 13.30
C LEU A 1 4.89 -4.44 11.77
N PRO A 2 4.08 -5.31 11.15
CA PRO A 2 3.85 -5.25 9.71
C PRO A 2 3.33 -3.86 9.32
N THR A 3 3.82 -3.31 8.20
CA THR A 3 3.37 -1.99 7.70
C THR A 3 3.12 -2.04 6.20
N LEU A 4 2.02 -1.46 5.74
CA LEU A 4 1.72 -1.30 4.32
C LEU A 4 1.90 0.17 3.94
N VAL A 5 2.73 0.44 2.94
CA VAL A 5 2.89 1.77 2.34
C VAL A 5 2.34 1.74 0.92
N ILE A 6 1.36 2.61 0.65
CA ILE A 6 0.73 2.73 -0.66
C ILE A 6 1.13 4.07 -1.29
N GLY A 7 1.69 4.02 -2.51
CA GLY A 7 2.05 5.20 -3.30
C GLY A 7 1.31 5.27 -4.63
N SER A 8 1.29 6.44 -5.26
CA SER A 8 0.73 6.64 -6.61
C SER A 8 1.62 7.60 -7.39
N GLY A 9 1.93 7.27 -8.64
CA GLY A 9 2.89 8.03 -9.47
C GLY A 9 2.49 9.47 -9.83
N ILE A 10 1.19 9.83 -9.80
CA ILE A 10 0.70 11.20 -10.02
C ILE A 10 0.04 11.71 -8.73
N ASP A 11 0.84 11.85 -7.69
CA ASP A 11 0.49 12.63 -6.50
C ASP A 11 1.40 13.87 -6.45
N LEU A 12 0.81 15.03 -6.77
CA LEU A 12 1.51 16.33 -6.79
C LEU A 12 1.91 16.82 -5.39
N VAL A 13 1.32 16.25 -4.34
CA VAL A 13 1.60 16.61 -2.95
C VAL A 13 2.63 15.68 -2.34
N HIS A 14 2.59 14.38 -2.69
CA HIS A 14 3.51 13.36 -2.19
C HIS A 14 4.17 12.60 -3.34
N PRO A 15 5.45 12.88 -3.67
CA PRO A 15 6.18 12.12 -4.67
C PRO A 15 6.20 10.62 -4.34
N LEU A 16 6.09 9.77 -5.36
CA LEU A 16 6.20 8.32 -5.23
C LEU A 16 7.50 7.90 -4.50
N ALA A 17 8.59 8.66 -4.71
CA ALA A 17 9.87 8.47 -4.04
C ALA A 17 9.77 8.56 -2.50
N THR A 18 8.88 9.39 -1.96
CA THR A 18 8.65 9.51 -0.52
C THR A 18 8.02 8.23 0.02
N ALA A 19 7.01 7.70 -0.67
CA ALA A 19 6.36 6.44 -0.29
C ALA A 19 7.34 5.27 -0.36
N ARG A 20 8.22 5.24 -1.37
CA ARG A 20 9.26 4.23 -1.46
C ARG A 20 10.27 4.32 -0.31
N SER A 21 10.77 5.52 -0.04
CA SER A 21 11.74 5.77 1.05
C SER A 21 11.17 5.37 2.41
N LEU A 22 9.87 5.63 2.63
CA LEU A 22 9.20 5.23 3.88
C LEU A 22 9.16 3.71 4.03
N ALA A 23 8.81 2.98 2.96
CA ALA A 23 8.80 1.52 2.98
C ALA A 23 10.19 0.93 3.21
N ASP A 24 11.23 1.50 2.59
CA ASP A 24 12.61 1.04 2.76
C ASP A 24 13.15 1.31 4.19
N THR A 25 12.59 2.31 4.88
CA THR A 25 13.01 2.68 6.25
C THR A 25 12.34 1.82 7.32
N ILE A 26 11.11 1.33 7.08
CA ILE A 26 10.33 0.60 8.08
C ILE A 26 10.62 -0.91 7.98
N PRO A 27 11.10 -1.54 9.06
CA PRO A 27 11.33 -2.99 9.07
C PRO A 27 10.03 -3.77 8.82
N ASN A 28 10.07 -4.73 7.88
CA ASN A 28 8.93 -5.54 7.45
C ASN A 28 7.78 -4.74 6.80
N ALA A 29 8.08 -3.58 6.21
CA ALA A 29 7.11 -2.88 5.40
C ALA A 29 6.97 -3.51 4.01
N ALA A 30 5.75 -3.52 3.51
CA ALA A 30 5.41 -3.81 2.13
C ALA A 30 5.08 -2.50 1.41
N PHE A 31 5.51 -2.39 0.16
CA PHE A 31 5.20 -1.25 -0.71
C PHE A 31 4.32 -1.69 -1.88
N VAL A 32 3.26 -0.94 -2.15
CA VAL A 32 2.41 -1.12 -3.33
C VAL A 32 2.23 0.23 -4.03
N GLU A 33 2.47 0.25 -5.34
CA GLU A 33 2.08 1.38 -6.18
C GLU A 33 0.71 1.11 -6.79
N VAL A 34 -0.17 2.11 -6.73
CA VAL A 34 -1.52 2.05 -7.31
C VAL A 34 -1.68 3.08 -8.42
N THR A 35 -2.64 2.82 -9.30
CA THR A 35 -3.08 3.72 -10.36
C THR A 35 -3.34 5.10 -9.76
N PRO A 36 -2.85 6.19 -10.36
CA PRO A 36 -3.09 7.51 -9.81
C PRO A 36 -4.57 7.89 -9.86
N LYS A 37 -5.05 8.48 -8.76
CA LYS A 37 -6.44 8.93 -8.62
C LYS A 37 -6.86 9.91 -9.73
N ALA A 38 -5.91 10.70 -10.21
CA ALA A 38 -6.12 11.67 -11.29
C ALA A 38 -6.30 11.01 -12.67
N THR A 39 -5.78 9.80 -12.87
CA THR A 39 -5.89 9.06 -14.13
C THR A 39 -7.13 8.19 -14.16
N ASP A 40 -7.39 7.46 -13.07
CA ASP A 40 -8.56 6.60 -12.93
C ASP A 40 -8.92 6.44 -11.46
N LYS A 41 -10.00 7.12 -11.05
CA LYS A 41 -10.46 7.15 -9.66
C LYS A 41 -11.01 5.80 -9.21
N GLU A 42 -11.77 5.11 -10.07
CA GLU A 42 -12.40 3.84 -9.70
C GLU A 42 -11.36 2.75 -9.51
N ARG A 43 -10.41 2.69 -10.45
CA ARG A 43 -9.28 1.76 -10.38
C ARG A 43 -8.37 2.05 -9.20
N HIS A 44 -8.05 3.32 -8.93
CA HIS A 44 -7.28 3.72 -7.76
C HIS A 44 -7.87 3.16 -6.45
N PHE A 45 -9.17 3.35 -6.24
CA PHE A 45 -9.83 2.84 -5.02
C PHE A 45 -9.95 1.32 -5.00
N ALA A 46 -10.16 0.68 -6.16
CA ALA A 46 -10.20 -0.78 -6.24
C ALA A 46 -8.84 -1.39 -5.86
N GLU A 47 -7.74 -0.85 -6.37
CA GLU A 47 -6.38 -1.31 -6.08
C GLU A 47 -5.99 -1.06 -4.63
N ILE A 48 -6.37 0.08 -4.04
CA ILE A 48 -6.16 0.33 -2.59
C ILE A 48 -6.88 -0.71 -1.74
N ARG A 49 -8.16 -0.98 -2.02
CA ARG A 49 -8.94 -1.98 -1.25
C ARG A 49 -8.33 -3.37 -1.37
N ALA A 50 -7.89 -3.75 -2.58
CA ALA A 50 -7.22 -5.02 -2.82
C ALA A 50 -5.89 -5.11 -2.05
N ALA A 51 -5.08 -4.05 -2.04
CA ALA A 51 -3.81 -4.00 -1.31
C ALA A 51 -4.02 -4.16 0.21
N ILE A 52 -5.01 -3.47 0.78
CA ILE A 52 -5.36 -3.60 2.21
C ILE A 52 -5.82 -5.02 2.51
N GLY A 53 -6.74 -5.57 1.72
CA GLY A 53 -7.26 -6.93 1.94
C GLY A 53 -6.15 -7.99 1.87
N SER A 54 -5.28 -7.91 0.88
CA SER A 54 -4.14 -8.82 0.75
C SER A 54 -3.16 -8.68 1.92
N PHE A 55 -2.88 -7.46 2.37
CA PHE A 55 -2.00 -7.22 3.50
C PHE A 55 -2.57 -7.79 4.81
N LEU A 56 -3.86 -7.58 5.06
CA LEU A 56 -4.52 -8.10 6.25
C LEU A 56 -4.52 -9.63 6.28
N ASN A 57 -4.92 -10.27 5.18
CA ASN A 57 -4.90 -11.72 5.05
C ASN A 57 -3.50 -12.31 5.26
N THR A 58 -2.47 -11.69 4.67
CA THR A 58 -1.10 -12.17 4.77
C THR A 58 -0.54 -12.07 6.19
N ASN A 59 -0.89 -11.01 6.93
CA ASN A 59 -0.24 -10.68 8.20
C ASN A 59 -1.08 -11.02 9.45
N PHE A 60 -2.39 -11.23 9.32
CA PHE A 60 -3.29 -11.34 10.46
C PHE A 60 -4.29 -12.51 10.39
N ASP A 61 -4.67 -13.01 9.21
CA ASP A 61 -5.63 -14.13 9.12
C ASP A 61 -5.04 -15.49 9.57
N ASN A 62 -3.72 -15.57 9.80
CA ASN A 62 -3.05 -16.75 10.38
C ASN A 62 -2.93 -16.72 11.92
N GLN A 63 -3.57 -15.76 12.62
CA GLN A 63 -3.44 -15.61 14.08
C GLN A 63 -4.49 -16.38 14.91
N ASP A 64 -5.45 -17.07 14.29
CA ASP A 64 -6.53 -17.83 14.98
C ASP A 64 -6.26 -19.34 15.12
N GLN A 65 -5.01 -19.79 15.00
CA GLN A 65 -4.62 -21.17 15.34
C GLN A 65 -3.49 -21.18 16.37
N SER A 66 -3.82 -20.96 17.64
CA SER A 66 -2.98 -21.28 18.80
C SER A 66 -3.85 -21.59 20.01
#